data_AF-A0A8T6BU96-F1
#
_entry.id   AF-A0A8T6BU96-F1
#
_cell.length_a   1.000
_cell.length_b   1.000
_cell.length_c   1.000
_cell.angle_alpha   90.00
_cell.angle_beta   90.00
_cell.angle_gamma   90.00
#
_symmetry.space_group_name_H-M   'P 1'
#
loop_
_entity.id
_entity.type
_entity.pdbx_description
1 polymer ?
#
loop_
_entity_poly.entity_id
_entity_poly.type
_entity_poly.pdbx_seq_one_letter_code
_entity_poly.pdbx_strand_id
1 'polypeptide(L)'
;FTPFADVVEEYQQYRESEAWQRDAAFWAEQRRQLPPPASLSPAPLAGRSASADILRLKLEFTDGEFRQLATQLSGVQRTDLALALAALWLGRLCNRMDYAAGFIFMRRLGSAALTATGPVLNVLPLGIHIAAQETLPELATRLAAQLKKMRRHQRYDAEQIVRDSGRAAGDEPLFGPVLNIKVFDYQLDIPDVQAQTHTLATGPVNDLELALFPDVHGDLSIEILANKQRYDEPTLIQHAERLKMLIAQFAADPALLCGDVDIMLPGEYAQLAQLNATQVEIPETTLSALVAEQAAKTPDAPALADARYLFSYREMREQVVALANLLRERGVKPGDSVAVALPRSVFLTLALHAIVEAGAAWLPLDTGYPDDRLKMMLEDARPSLLITTDDQLPRFSDVPNLTSLCYNAPLTPQGSAPLQLSQPHHTAYIIFTSGSTGRPKGVMVGQTAIV
;
A
#
# COMPACT_ATOMS: atom_id res chain seq x y z
N PHE A 1 45.91 -3.87 -26.77
CA PHE A 1 44.45 -3.68 -26.86
C PHE A 1 43.94 -4.52 -28.02
N THR A 2 42.96 -5.37 -27.76
CA THR A 2 42.25 -6.11 -28.82
C THR A 2 41.41 -5.13 -29.65
N PRO A 3 41.45 -5.19 -31.00
CA PRO A 3 40.56 -4.40 -31.85
C PRO A 3 39.09 -4.64 -31.46
N PHE A 4 38.29 -3.57 -31.42
CA PHE A 4 36.86 -3.72 -31.11
C PHE A 4 36.09 -4.52 -32.19
N ALA A 5 36.65 -4.62 -33.40
CA ALA A 5 36.13 -5.49 -34.46
C ALA A 5 36.06 -6.96 -34.02
N ASP A 6 37.04 -7.44 -33.25
CA ASP A 6 37.06 -8.82 -32.75
C ASP A 6 35.92 -9.07 -31.75
N VAL A 7 35.52 -8.04 -30.98
CA VAL A 7 34.36 -8.10 -30.08
C VAL A 7 33.05 -8.16 -30.87
N VAL A 8 32.98 -7.42 -31.99
CA VAL A 8 31.83 -7.47 -32.91
C VAL A 8 31.72 -8.85 -33.55
N GLU A 9 32.84 -9.43 -33.98
CA GLU A 9 32.89 -10.78 -34.55
C GLU A 9 32.46 -11.84 -33.51
N GLU A 10 32.97 -11.77 -32.29
CA GLU A 10 32.55 -12.64 -31.18
C GLU A 10 31.03 -12.56 -30.94
N TYR A 11 30.47 -11.35 -30.96
CA TYR A 11 29.04 -11.15 -30.76
C TYR A 11 28.20 -11.61 -31.96
N GLN A 12 28.69 -11.47 -33.19
CA GLN A 12 28.02 -11.99 -34.38
C GLN A 12 27.97 -13.52 -34.38
N GLN A 13 29.10 -14.18 -34.08
CA GLN A 13 29.17 -15.63 -33.90
C GLN A 13 28.24 -16.10 -32.77
N TYR A 14 28.17 -15.34 -31.67
CA TYR A 14 27.20 -15.62 -30.61
C TYR A 14 25.76 -15.57 -31.11
N ARG A 15 25.38 -14.53 -31.86
CA ARG A 15 24.02 -14.33 -32.36
C ARG A 15 23.54 -15.47 -33.26
N GLU A 16 24.46 -16.07 -33.99
CA GLU A 16 24.21 -17.19 -34.90
C GLU A 16 24.34 -18.58 -34.22
N SER A 17 24.76 -18.61 -32.94
CA SER A 17 24.98 -19.85 -32.19
C SER A 17 23.72 -20.40 -31.51
N GLU A 18 23.72 -21.69 -31.18
CA GLU A 18 22.68 -22.33 -30.36
C GLU A 18 22.52 -21.67 -28.97
N ALA A 19 23.61 -21.07 -28.45
CA ALA A 19 23.56 -20.37 -27.18
C ALA A 19 22.63 -19.14 -27.23
N TRP A 20 22.48 -18.47 -28.38
CA TRP A 20 21.53 -17.37 -28.52
C TRP A 20 20.10 -17.82 -28.26
N GLN A 21 19.68 -18.93 -28.88
CA GLN A 21 18.33 -19.48 -28.70
C GLN A 21 18.09 -19.95 -27.26
N ARG A 22 19.11 -20.57 -26.65
CA ARG A 22 19.06 -20.99 -25.24
C ARG A 22 18.91 -19.79 -24.30
N ASP A 23 19.69 -18.74 -24.51
CA ASP A 23 19.67 -17.55 -23.67
C ASP A 23 18.36 -16.76 -23.86
N ALA A 24 17.85 -16.67 -25.10
CA ALA A 24 16.54 -16.09 -25.41
C ALA A 24 15.40 -16.83 -24.68
N ALA A 25 15.41 -18.17 -24.71
CA ALA A 25 14.42 -18.98 -24.00
C ALA A 25 14.51 -18.80 -22.47
N PHE A 26 15.72 -18.73 -21.92
CA PHE A 26 15.93 -18.44 -20.49
C PHE A 26 15.34 -17.09 -20.09
N TRP A 27 15.65 -16.02 -20.83
CA TRP A 27 15.14 -14.68 -20.52
C TRP A 27 13.65 -14.50 -20.82
N ALA A 28 13.09 -15.25 -21.78
CA ALA A 28 11.65 -15.31 -21.97
C ALA A 28 10.94 -15.90 -20.75
N GLU A 29 11.47 -16.95 -20.15
CA GLU A 29 10.93 -17.53 -18.92
C GLU A 29 11.12 -16.59 -17.72
N GLN A 30 12.31 -15.99 -17.57
CA GLN A 30 12.55 -14.99 -16.51
C GLN A 30 11.55 -13.83 -16.58
N ARG A 31 11.22 -13.34 -17.78
CA ARG A 31 10.21 -12.29 -17.95
C ARG A 31 8.80 -12.70 -17.52
N ARG A 32 8.39 -13.95 -17.75
CA ARG A 32 7.07 -14.44 -17.33
C ARG A 32 6.93 -14.48 -15.80
N GLN A 33 8.04 -14.75 -15.11
CA GLN A 33 8.12 -14.84 -13.66
C GLN A 33 8.55 -13.52 -13.00
N LEU A 34 8.92 -12.51 -13.79
CA LEU A 34 9.47 -11.27 -13.27
C LEU A 34 8.37 -10.49 -12.53
N PRO A 35 8.54 -10.20 -11.23
CA PRO A 35 7.61 -9.34 -10.51
C PRO A 35 7.58 -7.92 -11.11
N PRO A 36 6.50 -7.14 -10.88
CA PRO A 36 6.45 -5.76 -11.34
C PRO A 36 7.59 -4.93 -10.73
N PRO A 37 8.09 -3.90 -11.45
CA PRO A 37 9.10 -3.00 -10.92
C PRO A 37 8.59 -2.26 -9.69
N ALA A 38 9.51 -1.79 -8.85
CA ALA A 38 9.22 -0.96 -7.68
C ALA A 38 10.23 0.19 -7.60
N SER A 39 9.88 1.22 -6.83
CA SER A 39 10.71 2.41 -6.63
C SER A 39 10.50 2.94 -5.22
N LEU A 40 11.52 3.57 -4.66
CA LEU A 40 11.41 4.29 -3.39
C LEU A 40 10.58 5.57 -3.56
N SER A 41 10.64 6.17 -4.76
CA SER A 41 9.82 7.32 -5.10
C SER A 41 8.38 6.88 -5.45
N PRO A 42 7.34 7.55 -4.93
CA PRO A 42 5.95 7.24 -5.25
C PRO A 42 5.57 7.63 -6.68
N ALA A 43 6.40 8.42 -7.37
CA ALA A 43 6.16 8.81 -8.75
C ALA A 43 6.33 7.60 -9.70
N PRO A 44 5.48 7.45 -10.74
CA PRO A 44 5.63 6.38 -11.73
C PRO A 44 7.04 6.33 -12.32
N LEU A 45 7.53 5.13 -12.63
CA LEU A 45 8.86 4.97 -13.23
C LEU A 45 8.86 5.52 -14.66
N ALA A 46 9.77 6.45 -14.94
CA ALA A 46 9.99 6.94 -16.29
C ALA A 46 10.82 5.92 -17.10
N GLY A 47 10.43 5.63 -18.34
CA GLY A 47 11.13 4.66 -19.19
C GLY A 47 12.54 5.11 -19.60
N ARG A 48 12.76 6.41 -19.84
CA ARG A 48 14.08 6.99 -20.14
C ARG A 48 14.21 8.35 -19.45
N SER A 49 15.18 8.47 -18.54
CA SER A 49 15.59 9.77 -18.01
C SER A 49 16.53 10.46 -19.00
N ALA A 50 16.26 11.75 -19.26
CA ALA A 50 17.14 12.57 -20.09
C ALA A 50 18.27 13.25 -19.29
N SER A 51 18.17 13.30 -17.96
CA SER A 51 19.15 14.00 -17.12
C SER A 51 20.34 13.11 -16.80
N ALA A 52 21.52 13.54 -17.24
CA ALA A 52 22.80 12.99 -16.76
C ALA A 52 23.26 13.66 -15.45
N ASP A 53 22.59 14.73 -15.01
CA ASP A 53 22.81 15.33 -13.70
C ASP A 53 22.02 14.55 -12.63
N ILE A 54 22.76 13.90 -11.74
CA ILE A 54 22.26 12.94 -10.75
C ILE A 54 22.80 13.27 -9.35
N LEU A 55 22.12 12.83 -8.31
CA LEU A 55 22.69 12.81 -6.96
C LEU A 55 23.70 11.66 -6.89
N ARG A 56 24.83 11.90 -6.25
CA ARG A 56 25.82 10.87 -5.92
C ARG A 56 26.21 11.01 -4.46
N LEU A 57 25.85 10.01 -3.66
CA LEU A 57 26.20 9.95 -2.24
C LEU A 57 27.16 8.78 -2.04
N LYS A 58 28.27 9.03 -1.34
CA LYS A 58 29.20 7.98 -0.88
C LYS A 58 29.14 7.92 0.63
N LEU A 59 28.86 6.74 1.16
CA LEU A 59 28.68 6.52 2.59
C LEU A 59 29.53 5.32 3.01
N GLU A 60 30.23 5.47 4.13
CA GLU A 60 31.05 4.42 4.74
C GLU A 60 30.43 4.03 6.07
N PHE A 61 30.18 2.74 6.28
CA PHE A 61 29.68 2.22 7.55
C PHE A 61 30.85 1.73 8.40
N THR A 62 31.26 2.58 9.34
CA THR A 62 32.44 2.39 10.20
C THR A 62 32.10 1.88 11.60
N ASP A 63 30.84 1.54 11.85
CA ASP A 63 30.35 1.01 13.13
C ASP A 63 30.81 -0.42 13.40
N GLY A 64 31.28 -1.15 12.37
CA GLY A 64 31.78 -2.52 12.50
C GLY A 64 30.69 -3.58 12.60
N GLU A 65 29.41 -3.19 12.53
CA GLU A 65 28.27 -4.11 12.65
C GLU A 65 28.23 -5.08 11.47
N PHE A 66 28.51 -4.58 10.25
CA PHE A 66 28.63 -5.45 9.08
C PHE A 66 29.79 -6.45 9.22
N ARG A 67 30.92 -6.02 9.80
CA ARG A 67 32.09 -6.87 10.07
C ARG A 67 31.76 -7.97 11.06
N GLN A 68 31.04 -7.63 12.14
CA GLN A 68 30.54 -8.57 13.12
C GLN A 68 29.60 -9.59 12.49
N LEU A 69 28.60 -9.13 11.75
CA LEU A 69 27.63 -9.98 11.06
C LEU A 69 28.30 -10.93 10.07
N ALA A 70 29.21 -10.43 9.23
CA ALA A 70 29.94 -11.24 8.26
C ALA A 70 30.84 -12.30 8.93
N THR A 71 31.36 -12.03 10.13
CA THR A 71 32.15 -12.98 10.90
C THR A 71 31.26 -14.08 11.51
N GLN A 72 30.11 -13.71 12.07
CA GLN A 72 29.12 -14.65 12.60
C GLN A 72 28.56 -15.56 11.49
N LEU A 73 28.34 -15.00 10.29
CA LEU A 73 27.83 -15.69 9.11
C LEU A 73 28.95 -16.07 8.12
N SER A 74 30.06 -16.62 8.62
CA SER A 74 31.25 -16.97 7.81
C SER A 74 30.99 -17.92 6.62
N GLY A 75 29.87 -18.65 6.61
CA GLY A 75 29.45 -19.50 5.49
C GLY A 75 28.88 -18.74 4.28
N VAL A 76 28.61 -17.44 4.40
CA VAL A 76 28.06 -16.58 3.34
C VAL A 76 29.16 -15.67 2.80
N GLN A 77 29.31 -15.59 1.48
CA GLN A 77 30.26 -14.65 0.88
C GLN A 77 29.85 -13.20 1.20
N ARG A 78 30.79 -12.35 1.62
CA ARG A 78 30.51 -10.95 2.02
C ARG A 78 29.70 -10.16 0.98
N THR A 79 29.96 -10.37 -0.31
CA THR A 79 29.19 -9.74 -1.40
C THR A 79 27.75 -10.21 -1.46
N ASP A 80 27.49 -11.49 -1.20
CA ASP A 80 26.14 -12.06 -1.22
C ASP A 80 25.36 -11.61 0.01
N LEU A 81 26.04 -11.48 1.15
CA LEU A 81 25.48 -10.91 2.37
C LEU A 81 25.08 -9.44 2.19
N ALA A 82 25.99 -8.60 1.67
CA ALA A 82 25.70 -7.20 1.39
C ALA A 82 24.54 -7.05 0.37
N LEU A 83 24.50 -7.91 -0.65
CA LEU A 83 23.43 -7.93 -1.63
C LEU A 83 22.07 -8.32 -1.01
N ALA A 84 22.06 -9.31 -0.11
CA ALA A 84 20.84 -9.71 0.60
C ALA A 84 20.30 -8.59 1.51
N LEU A 85 21.19 -7.90 2.24
CA LEU A 85 20.84 -6.72 3.04
C LEU A 85 20.24 -5.61 2.16
N ALA A 86 20.87 -5.32 1.02
CA ALA A 86 20.38 -4.32 0.07
C ALA A 86 19.04 -4.71 -0.56
N ALA A 87 18.84 -5.98 -0.90
CA ALA A 87 17.59 -6.50 -1.42
C ALA A 87 16.45 -6.37 -0.40
N LEU A 88 16.71 -6.77 0.86
CA LEU A 88 15.74 -6.63 1.94
C LEU A 88 15.42 -5.16 2.22
N TRP A 89 16.43 -4.30 2.29
CA TRP A 89 16.28 -2.86 2.50
C TRP A 89 15.45 -2.19 1.40
N LEU A 90 15.75 -2.45 0.12
CA LEU A 90 14.96 -1.95 -1.01
C LEU A 90 13.51 -2.46 -0.96
N GLY A 91 13.30 -3.75 -0.68
CA GLY A 91 11.96 -4.33 -0.56
C GLY A 91 11.14 -3.69 0.58
N ARG A 92 11.77 -3.46 1.74
CA ARG A 92 11.13 -2.78 2.86
C ARG A 92 10.76 -1.33 2.54
N LEU A 93 11.67 -0.56 1.92
CA LEU A 93 11.39 0.83 1.53
C LEU A 93 10.33 0.95 0.43
N CYS A 94 10.30 0.00 -0.51
CA CYS A 94 9.27 -0.08 -1.55
C CYS A 94 7.92 -0.62 -1.04
N ASN A 95 7.85 -1.11 0.21
CA ASN A 95 6.72 -1.89 0.74
C ASN A 95 6.33 -3.07 -0.19
N ARG A 96 7.33 -3.82 -0.67
CA ARG A 96 7.19 -4.91 -1.64
C ARG A 96 8.06 -6.10 -1.26
N MET A 97 7.44 -7.27 -1.12
CA MET A 97 8.16 -8.53 -0.95
C MET A 97 8.65 -9.09 -2.29
N ASP A 98 7.93 -8.80 -3.38
CA ASP A 98 8.28 -9.18 -4.74
C ASP A 98 8.45 -7.93 -5.61
N TYR A 99 9.64 -7.74 -6.18
CA TYR A 99 9.95 -6.60 -7.06
C TYR A 99 11.10 -6.88 -8.03
N ALA A 100 11.12 -6.16 -9.16
CA ALA A 100 12.20 -6.25 -10.13
C ALA A 100 13.25 -5.16 -9.92
N ALA A 101 14.51 -5.58 -9.79
CA ALA A 101 15.71 -4.75 -9.80
C ALA A 101 16.54 -5.01 -11.05
N GLY A 102 17.46 -4.11 -11.39
CA GLY A 102 18.51 -4.36 -12.36
C GLY A 102 19.76 -4.90 -11.66
N PHE A 103 20.55 -5.72 -12.35
CA PHE A 103 21.86 -6.15 -11.87
C PHE A 103 22.92 -6.00 -12.96
N ILE A 104 24.07 -5.42 -12.60
CA ILE A 104 25.14 -5.08 -13.55
C ILE A 104 26.07 -6.27 -13.83
N PHE A 105 26.21 -6.62 -15.12
CA PHE A 105 27.17 -7.60 -15.63
C PHE A 105 28.18 -6.96 -16.60
N MET A 106 29.48 -7.07 -16.31
CA MET A 106 30.54 -6.39 -17.09
C MET A 106 30.89 -7.06 -18.43
N ARG A 107 30.56 -8.35 -18.63
CA ARG A 107 30.86 -9.18 -19.83
C ARG A 107 32.31 -9.15 -20.35
N ARG A 108 33.31 -8.76 -19.53
CA ARG A 108 34.73 -8.71 -19.94
C ARG A 108 35.49 -10.02 -19.76
N LEU A 109 35.32 -10.70 -18.62
CA LEU A 109 36.04 -11.94 -18.33
C LEU A 109 35.62 -13.06 -19.29
N GLY A 110 36.58 -13.70 -19.95
CA GLY A 110 36.34 -14.76 -20.92
C GLY A 110 35.87 -14.29 -22.31
N SER A 111 35.97 -12.99 -22.60
CA SER A 111 35.63 -12.37 -23.90
C SER A 111 36.81 -11.61 -24.48
N ALA A 112 36.83 -11.40 -25.80
CA ALA A 112 37.74 -10.47 -26.48
C ALA A 112 37.67 -9.05 -25.89
N ALA A 113 36.54 -8.72 -25.23
CA ALA A 113 36.30 -7.43 -24.61
C ALA A 113 37.15 -7.17 -23.35
N LEU A 114 37.90 -8.15 -22.84
CA LEU A 114 38.80 -7.97 -21.70
C LEU A 114 39.82 -6.85 -21.92
N THR A 115 40.34 -6.72 -23.13
CA THR A 115 41.34 -5.68 -23.48
C THR A 115 40.86 -4.72 -24.57
N ALA A 116 39.54 -4.63 -24.78
CA ALA A 116 38.91 -3.72 -25.73
C ALA A 116 38.37 -2.45 -25.04
N THR A 117 38.33 -1.34 -25.79
CA THR A 117 37.97 0.00 -25.29
C THR A 117 36.48 0.33 -25.36
N GLY A 118 35.65 -0.48 -26.02
CA GLY A 118 34.22 -0.22 -26.17
C GLY A 118 33.34 -0.61 -24.96
N PRO A 119 32.05 -0.22 -24.96
CA PRO A 119 31.09 -0.56 -23.93
C PRO A 119 30.66 -2.03 -24.05
N VAL A 120 30.66 -2.74 -22.92
CA VAL A 120 30.31 -4.18 -22.85
C VAL A 120 29.44 -4.47 -21.63
N LEU A 121 29.09 -3.46 -20.84
CA LEU A 121 28.25 -3.60 -19.65
C LEU A 121 26.82 -3.95 -20.06
N ASN A 122 26.16 -4.83 -19.31
CA ASN A 122 24.78 -5.24 -19.52
C ASN A 122 24.04 -5.21 -18.19
N VAL A 123 22.95 -4.43 -18.10
CA VAL A 123 22.10 -4.34 -16.91
C VAL A 123 20.88 -5.23 -17.13
N LEU A 124 20.84 -6.36 -16.43
CA LEU A 124 19.84 -7.39 -16.64
C LEU A 124 18.77 -7.40 -15.55
N PRO A 125 17.50 -7.72 -15.87
CA PRO A 125 16.43 -7.79 -14.88
C PRO A 125 16.66 -8.93 -13.88
N LEU A 126 16.55 -8.62 -12.60
CA LEU A 126 16.65 -9.51 -11.46
C LEU A 126 15.32 -9.46 -10.69
N GLY A 127 14.57 -10.56 -10.73
CA GLY A 127 13.40 -10.74 -9.86
C GLY A 127 13.86 -10.99 -8.43
N ILE A 128 13.48 -10.11 -7.50
CA ILE A 128 13.74 -10.25 -6.08
C ILE A 128 12.45 -10.69 -5.40
N HIS A 129 12.56 -11.76 -4.63
CA HIS A 129 11.51 -12.31 -3.80
C HIS A 129 12.04 -12.34 -2.37
N ILE A 130 11.30 -11.78 -1.43
CA ILE A 130 11.61 -11.77 0.01
C ILE A 130 10.58 -12.66 0.68
N ALA A 131 11.03 -13.71 1.36
CA ALA A 131 10.16 -14.55 2.18
C ALA A 131 10.30 -14.12 3.64
N ALA A 132 9.19 -13.77 4.28
CA ALA A 132 9.19 -13.26 5.65
C ALA A 132 9.78 -14.25 6.66
N GLN A 133 9.60 -15.55 6.41
CA GLN A 133 10.07 -16.65 7.24
C GLN A 133 11.52 -17.08 6.99
N GLU A 134 12.20 -16.51 5.99
CA GLU A 134 13.61 -16.82 5.74
C GLU A 134 14.52 -16.00 6.64
N THR A 135 15.67 -16.59 6.95
CA THR A 135 16.82 -15.92 7.54
C THR A 135 17.65 -15.21 6.46
N LEU A 136 18.49 -14.26 6.86
CA LEU A 136 19.36 -13.54 5.92
C LEU A 136 20.31 -14.45 5.11
N PRO A 137 20.93 -15.52 5.67
CA PRO A 137 21.74 -16.47 4.89
C PRO A 137 20.97 -17.21 3.80
N GLU A 138 19.69 -17.54 4.03
CA GLU A 138 18.84 -18.23 3.04
C GLU A 138 18.54 -17.30 1.86
N LEU A 139 18.20 -16.04 2.15
CA LEU A 139 18.02 -15.01 1.13
C LEU A 139 19.30 -14.82 0.30
N ALA A 140 20.45 -14.69 0.96
CA ALA A 140 21.75 -14.54 0.29
C ALA A 140 22.07 -15.76 -0.60
N THR A 141 21.84 -16.97 -0.10
CA THR A 141 22.07 -18.21 -0.84
C THR A 141 21.19 -18.30 -2.08
N ARG A 142 19.89 -17.97 -1.96
CA ARG A 142 18.96 -17.96 -3.10
C ARG A 142 19.36 -16.93 -4.15
N LEU A 143 19.67 -15.70 -3.73
CA LEU A 143 20.11 -14.62 -4.63
C LEU A 143 21.42 -15.00 -5.34
N ALA A 144 22.41 -15.53 -4.62
CA ALA A 144 23.66 -16.00 -5.19
C ALA A 144 23.43 -17.11 -6.24
N ALA A 145 22.55 -18.07 -5.94
CA ALA A 145 22.18 -19.14 -6.88
C ALA A 145 21.50 -18.59 -8.15
N GLN A 146 20.60 -17.61 -8.01
CA GLN A 146 19.95 -16.93 -9.13
C GLN A 146 20.97 -16.17 -9.98
N LEU A 147 21.83 -15.35 -9.37
CA LEU A 147 22.89 -14.62 -10.07
C LEU A 147 23.87 -15.56 -10.77
N LYS A 148 24.20 -16.71 -10.18
CA LYS A 148 25.04 -17.73 -10.81
C LYS A 148 24.39 -18.33 -12.05
N LYS A 149 23.06 -18.52 -12.07
CA LYS A 149 22.31 -18.94 -13.26
C LYS A 149 22.30 -17.84 -14.31
N MET A 150 21.93 -16.61 -13.93
CA MET A 150 21.90 -15.44 -14.84
C MET A 150 23.26 -15.18 -15.50
N ARG A 151 24.37 -15.35 -14.77
CA ARG A 151 25.73 -15.18 -15.30
C ARG A 151 26.03 -16.08 -16.50
N ARG A 152 25.41 -17.25 -16.62
CA ARG A 152 25.57 -18.16 -17.78
C ARG A 152 24.89 -17.63 -19.04
N HIS A 153 23.92 -16.74 -18.88
CA HIS A 153 23.09 -16.16 -19.93
C HIS A 153 23.31 -14.64 -20.09
N GLN A 154 24.35 -14.08 -19.45
CA GLN A 154 24.61 -12.63 -19.39
C GLN A 154 25.00 -11.99 -20.73
N ARG A 155 25.31 -12.82 -21.75
CA ARG A 155 25.69 -12.35 -23.09
C ARG A 155 24.49 -11.83 -23.89
N TYR A 156 23.28 -12.23 -23.52
CA TYR A 156 22.05 -11.78 -24.16
C TYR A 156 21.75 -10.35 -23.75
N ASP A 157 21.65 -9.45 -24.72
CA ASP A 157 21.53 -8.01 -24.44
C ASP A 157 20.17 -7.67 -23.82
N ALA A 158 20.16 -6.82 -22.79
CA ALA A 158 18.93 -6.34 -22.16
C ALA A 158 17.98 -5.65 -23.16
N GLU A 159 18.52 -4.94 -24.15
CA GLU A 159 17.74 -4.32 -25.23
C GLU A 159 17.03 -5.36 -26.11
N GLN A 160 17.59 -6.56 -26.24
CA GLN A 160 16.90 -7.66 -26.92
C GLN A 160 15.77 -8.21 -26.05
N ILE A 161 15.97 -8.34 -24.73
CA ILE A 161 14.93 -8.76 -23.78
C ILE A 161 13.70 -7.83 -23.85
N VAL A 162 13.94 -6.51 -23.94
CA VAL A 162 12.87 -5.51 -24.10
C VAL A 162 12.16 -5.71 -25.45
N ARG A 163 12.89 -5.87 -26.56
CA ARG A 163 12.30 -6.11 -27.88
C ARG A 163 11.44 -7.38 -27.91
N ASP A 164 11.89 -8.45 -27.29
CA ASP A 164 11.17 -9.74 -27.22
C ASP A 164 9.94 -9.69 -26.30
N SER A 165 9.74 -8.60 -25.56
CA SER A 165 8.56 -8.40 -24.71
C SER A 165 7.37 -7.77 -25.43
N GLY A 166 7.55 -7.35 -26.69
CA GLY A 166 6.53 -6.61 -27.42
C GLY A 166 6.30 -5.20 -26.88
N ARG A 167 7.05 -4.76 -25.86
CA ARG A 167 7.09 -3.37 -25.39
C ARG A 167 7.88 -2.51 -26.36
N ALA A 168 7.37 -1.33 -26.67
CA ALA A 168 8.05 -0.36 -27.49
C ALA A 168 9.12 0.39 -26.67
N ALA A 169 10.09 1.00 -27.35
CA ALA A 169 11.07 1.86 -26.71
C ALA A 169 10.37 3.08 -26.08
N GLY A 170 10.32 3.14 -24.74
CA GLY A 170 9.71 4.24 -23.98
C GLY A 170 8.62 3.82 -22.99
N ASP A 171 8.19 2.56 -23.02
CA ASP A 171 7.24 2.00 -22.07
C ASP A 171 7.82 1.87 -20.64
N GLU A 172 6.98 1.47 -19.69
CA GLU A 172 7.38 1.22 -18.29
C GLU A 172 8.59 0.26 -18.23
N PRO A 173 9.66 0.62 -17.51
CA PRO A 173 10.89 -0.16 -17.48
C PRO A 173 10.67 -1.53 -16.81
N LEU A 174 11.52 -2.50 -17.13
CA LEU A 174 11.44 -3.85 -16.56
C LEU A 174 11.81 -3.90 -15.07
N PHE A 175 12.52 -2.90 -14.57
CA PHE A 175 12.99 -2.78 -13.19
C PHE A 175 13.14 -1.31 -12.79
N GLY A 176 13.12 -1.03 -11.49
CA GLY A 176 13.40 0.30 -10.93
C GLY A 176 14.86 0.42 -10.48
N PRO A 177 15.17 0.04 -9.23
CA PRO A 177 16.52 0.17 -8.68
C PRO A 177 17.52 -0.78 -9.36
N VAL A 178 18.77 -0.37 -9.48
CA VAL A 178 19.87 -1.17 -10.03
C VAL A 178 20.90 -1.47 -8.93
N LEU A 179 21.28 -2.73 -8.79
CA LEU A 179 22.28 -3.19 -7.83
C LEU A 179 23.62 -3.44 -8.52
N ASN A 180 24.69 -2.93 -7.91
CA ASN A 180 26.05 -3.09 -8.38
C ASN A 180 26.96 -3.58 -7.25
N ILE A 181 27.80 -4.59 -7.52
CA ILE A 181 28.79 -5.12 -6.58
C ILE A 181 30.21 -5.05 -7.15
N LYS A 182 30.41 -4.32 -8.24
CA LYS A 182 31.69 -4.22 -8.95
C LYS A 182 32.49 -3.06 -8.41
N VAL A 183 33.66 -3.40 -7.87
CA VAL A 183 34.73 -2.44 -7.61
C VAL A 183 35.43 -2.15 -8.95
N PHE A 184 35.61 -0.87 -9.26
CA PHE A 184 36.46 -0.43 -10.34
C PHE A 184 37.79 0.05 -9.75
N ASP A 185 38.88 -0.61 -10.14
CA ASP A 185 40.21 -0.16 -9.77
C ASP A 185 40.68 0.92 -10.75
N TYR A 186 40.76 2.15 -10.25
CA TYR A 186 41.21 3.32 -10.99
C TYR A 186 42.57 3.83 -10.50
N GLN A 187 43.29 3.03 -9.70
CA GLN A 187 44.61 3.44 -9.21
C GLN A 187 45.60 3.55 -10.37
N LEU A 188 46.35 4.65 -10.38
CA LEU A 188 47.44 4.88 -11.32
C LEU A 188 48.74 4.89 -10.52
N ASP A 189 49.62 3.93 -10.81
CA ASP A 189 50.95 3.85 -10.22
C ASP A 189 51.93 4.66 -11.08
N ILE A 190 52.05 5.95 -10.77
CA ILE A 190 52.98 6.87 -11.43
C ILE A 190 54.10 7.18 -10.41
N PRO A 191 55.38 6.89 -10.74
CA PRO A 191 56.48 7.14 -9.82
C PRO A 191 56.46 8.57 -9.27
N ASP A 192 56.57 8.69 -7.94
CA ASP A 192 56.57 9.96 -7.19
C ASP A 192 55.33 10.85 -7.36
N VAL A 193 54.22 10.31 -7.90
CA VAL A 193 52.98 11.06 -8.15
C VAL A 193 51.78 10.34 -7.56
N GLN A 194 51.09 11.02 -6.63
CA GLN A 194 49.78 10.57 -6.15
C GLN A 194 48.71 10.90 -7.19
N ALA A 195 47.95 9.88 -7.62
CA ALA A 195 46.85 10.03 -8.56
C ALA A 195 45.50 9.74 -7.88
N GLN A 196 44.51 10.60 -8.16
CA GLN A 196 43.14 10.41 -7.67
C GLN A 196 42.15 10.70 -8.79
N THR A 197 41.28 9.73 -9.08
CA THR A 197 40.24 9.88 -10.11
C THR A 197 38.96 10.43 -9.52
N HIS A 198 38.46 11.54 -10.08
CA HIS A 198 37.16 12.11 -9.74
C HIS A 198 36.18 11.88 -10.89
N THR A 199 35.05 11.24 -10.58
CA THR A 199 34.01 10.97 -11.57
C THR A 199 33.08 12.16 -11.70
N LEU A 200 32.96 12.74 -12.90
CA LEU A 200 32.06 13.87 -13.17
C LEU A 200 30.69 13.42 -13.70
N ALA A 201 30.67 12.42 -14.58
CA ALA A 201 29.44 11.89 -15.16
C ALA A 201 29.55 10.36 -15.38
N THR A 202 28.54 9.62 -14.94
CA THR A 202 28.40 8.16 -15.18
C THR A 202 27.33 7.83 -16.23
N GLY A 203 26.61 8.85 -16.69
CA GLY A 203 25.39 8.69 -17.49
C GLY A 203 24.12 8.85 -16.65
N PRO A 204 22.95 8.89 -17.31
CA PRO A 204 21.68 9.06 -16.64
C PRO A 204 21.32 7.83 -15.81
N VAL A 205 20.71 8.06 -14.64
CA VAL A 205 20.04 7.03 -13.84
C VAL A 205 18.55 7.28 -13.92
N ASN A 206 17.78 6.26 -14.34
CA ASN A 206 16.33 6.39 -14.49
C ASN A 206 15.64 6.60 -13.14
N ASP A 207 16.04 5.81 -12.14
CA ASP A 207 15.50 5.81 -10.80
C ASP A 207 16.60 5.92 -9.74
N LEU A 208 17.16 4.78 -9.31
CA LEU A 208 18.19 4.68 -8.29
C LEU A 208 19.16 3.54 -8.64
N GLU A 209 20.46 3.77 -8.47
CA GLU A 209 21.49 2.74 -8.53
C GLU A 209 22.23 2.70 -7.19
N LEU A 210 22.40 1.50 -6.65
CA LEU A 210 23.07 1.23 -5.38
C LEU A 210 24.27 0.32 -5.63
N ALA A 211 25.47 0.86 -5.41
CA ALA A 211 26.71 0.10 -5.42
C ALA A 211 27.12 -0.29 -3.99
N LEU A 212 27.57 -1.53 -3.83
CA LEU A 212 27.94 -2.14 -2.56
C LEU A 212 29.41 -2.56 -2.60
N PHE A 213 30.20 -2.11 -1.62
CA PHE A 213 31.63 -2.34 -1.53
C PHE A 213 32.00 -2.95 -0.16
N PRO A 214 31.75 -4.25 0.06
CA PRO A 214 32.32 -4.93 1.21
C PRO A 214 33.83 -5.09 1.00
N ASP A 215 34.64 -4.57 1.90
CA ASP A 215 36.09 -4.55 1.75
C ASP A 215 36.78 -5.80 2.33
N VAL A 216 38.11 -5.85 2.19
CA VAL A 216 38.93 -6.95 2.71
C VAL A 216 39.03 -6.93 4.24
N HIS A 217 38.91 -5.76 4.86
CA HIS A 217 38.94 -5.58 6.32
C HIS A 217 37.59 -5.94 6.99
N GLY A 218 36.55 -6.12 6.18
CA GLY A 218 35.21 -6.54 6.59
C GLY A 218 34.22 -5.39 6.80
N ASP A 219 34.58 -4.15 6.44
CA ASP A 219 33.68 -3.00 6.48
C ASP A 219 32.86 -2.90 5.20
N LEU A 220 31.81 -2.07 5.23
CA LEU A 220 30.91 -1.87 4.09
C LEU A 220 30.83 -0.38 3.74
N SER A 221 31.10 -0.07 2.48
CA SER A 221 30.80 1.23 1.90
C SER A 221 29.75 1.08 0.81
N ILE A 222 28.94 2.12 0.62
CA ILE A 222 27.93 2.18 -0.44
C ILE A 222 28.06 3.47 -1.25
N GLU A 223 27.66 3.39 -2.52
CA GLU A 223 27.48 4.56 -3.36
C GLU A 223 26.08 4.55 -3.94
N ILE A 224 25.32 5.63 -3.71
CA ILE A 224 23.96 5.81 -4.20
C ILE A 224 24.00 6.83 -5.34
N LEU A 225 23.55 6.43 -6.52
CA LEU A 225 23.30 7.31 -7.65
C LEU A 225 21.79 7.43 -7.82
N ALA A 226 21.25 8.64 -7.79
CA ALA A 226 19.80 8.83 -7.82
C ALA A 226 19.37 9.93 -8.78
N ASN A 227 18.21 9.73 -9.41
CA ASN A 227 17.58 10.74 -10.24
C ASN A 227 17.15 11.95 -9.39
N LYS A 228 17.74 13.12 -9.65
CA LYS A 228 17.46 14.39 -8.93
C LYS A 228 15.99 14.84 -8.98
N GLN A 229 15.21 14.38 -9.96
CA GLN A 229 13.79 14.71 -10.06
C GLN A 229 12.91 13.82 -9.16
N ARG A 230 13.45 12.69 -8.68
CA ARG A 230 12.71 11.68 -7.91
C ARG A 230 13.13 11.62 -6.45
N TYR A 231 14.35 12.09 -6.14
CA TYR A 231 14.98 11.98 -4.84
C TYR A 231 15.70 13.29 -4.47
N ASP A 232 15.79 13.53 -3.17
CA ASP A 232 16.67 14.53 -2.58
C ASP A 232 17.71 13.87 -1.67
N GLU A 233 18.81 14.58 -1.41
CA GLU A 233 19.92 14.07 -0.60
C GLU A 233 19.52 13.78 0.85
N PRO A 234 18.76 14.64 1.58
CA PRO A 234 18.37 14.37 2.96
C PRO A 234 17.56 13.07 3.13
N THR A 235 16.63 12.78 2.21
CA THR A 235 15.84 11.55 2.27
C THR A 235 16.73 10.32 2.02
N LEU A 236 17.67 10.40 1.08
CA LEU A 236 18.61 9.30 0.81
C LEU A 236 19.53 9.02 2.00
N ILE A 237 19.98 10.05 2.72
CA ILE A 237 20.73 9.88 3.97
C ILE A 237 19.88 9.16 5.01
N GLN A 238 18.62 9.57 5.22
CA GLN A 238 17.73 8.86 6.14
C GLN A 238 17.50 7.41 5.73
N HIS A 239 17.39 7.11 4.43
CA HIS A 239 17.25 5.74 3.95
C HIS A 239 18.52 4.92 4.18
N ALA A 240 19.72 5.51 4.03
CA ALA A 240 20.97 4.86 4.35
C ALA A 240 21.12 4.57 5.85
N GLU A 241 20.65 5.47 6.74
CA GLU A 241 20.58 5.19 8.18
C GLU A 241 19.66 4.00 8.50
N ARG A 242 18.58 3.80 7.74
CA ARG A 242 17.75 2.59 7.86
C ARG A 242 18.49 1.32 7.43
N LEU A 243 19.36 1.39 6.41
CA LEU A 243 20.22 0.26 6.05
C LEU A 243 21.21 -0.05 7.17
N LYS A 244 21.82 0.97 7.78
CA LYS A 244 22.72 0.82 8.93
C LYS A 244 22.00 0.17 10.11
N MET A 245 20.80 0.63 10.44
CA MET A 245 19.97 0.03 11.50
C MET A 245 19.61 -1.43 11.20
N LEU A 246 19.29 -1.74 9.94
CA LEU A 246 19.01 -3.10 9.48
C LEU A 246 20.23 -4.00 9.68
N ILE A 247 21.44 -3.53 9.32
CA ILE A 247 22.70 -4.25 9.56
C ILE A 247 22.91 -4.51 11.05
N ALA A 248 22.72 -3.50 11.90
CA ALA A 248 22.89 -3.61 13.35
C ALA A 248 21.92 -4.64 13.98
N GLN A 249 20.66 -4.71 13.51
CA GLN A 249 19.70 -5.70 13.99
C GLN A 249 20.15 -7.13 13.69
N PHE A 250 20.61 -7.41 12.47
CA PHE A 250 21.12 -8.74 12.13
C PHE A 250 22.46 -9.06 12.82
N ALA A 251 23.31 -8.05 13.05
CA ALA A 251 24.56 -8.24 13.78
C ALA A 251 24.32 -8.58 15.27
N ALA A 252 23.23 -8.06 15.84
CA ALA A 252 22.77 -8.38 17.19
C ALA A 252 22.09 -9.75 17.26
N ASP A 253 21.28 -10.11 16.26
CA ASP A 253 20.60 -11.40 16.15
C ASP A 253 20.68 -11.98 14.72
N PRO A 254 21.66 -12.83 14.42
CA PRO A 254 21.79 -13.46 13.10
C PRO A 254 20.67 -14.44 12.75
N ALA A 255 19.87 -14.87 13.73
CA ALA A 255 18.72 -15.74 13.53
C ALA A 255 17.43 -14.96 13.23
N LEU A 256 17.48 -13.62 13.27
CA LEU A 256 16.37 -12.74 12.91
C LEU A 256 15.80 -13.11 11.54
N LEU A 257 14.48 -13.17 11.45
CA LEU A 257 13.78 -13.44 10.20
C LEU A 257 13.62 -12.17 9.37
N CYS A 258 13.62 -12.29 8.05
CA CYS A 258 13.44 -11.15 7.14
C CYS A 258 12.11 -10.40 7.36
N GLY A 259 11.08 -11.09 7.87
CA GLY A 259 9.78 -10.49 8.20
C GLY A 259 9.79 -9.62 9.45
N ASP A 260 10.64 -9.94 10.43
CA ASP A 260 10.61 -9.32 11.77
C ASP A 260 11.52 -8.10 11.90
N VAL A 261 12.40 -7.86 10.93
CA VAL A 261 13.32 -6.71 10.92
C VAL A 261 12.56 -5.39 10.81
N ASP A 262 12.89 -4.39 11.63
CA ASP A 262 12.26 -3.07 11.55
C ASP A 262 13.15 -2.07 10.82
N ILE A 263 12.54 -1.15 10.07
CA ILE A 263 13.23 -0.04 9.38
C ILE A 263 12.76 1.34 9.85
N MET A 264 11.91 1.42 10.87
CA MET A 264 11.48 2.70 11.42
C MET A 264 12.55 3.29 12.34
N LEU A 265 12.90 4.55 12.11
CA LEU A 265 13.89 5.25 12.92
C LEU A 265 13.29 5.65 14.29
N PRO A 266 14.09 5.76 15.36
CA PRO A 266 13.57 5.99 16.72
C PRO A 266 12.63 7.20 16.91
N GLY A 267 12.79 8.27 16.12
CA GLY A 267 11.93 9.46 16.18
C GLY A 267 10.59 9.31 15.44
N GLU A 268 10.49 8.38 14.49
CA GLU A 268 9.30 8.22 13.65
C GLU A 268 8.15 7.58 14.44
N TYR A 269 8.42 6.60 15.31
CA TYR A 269 7.40 6.05 16.23
C TYR A 269 6.82 7.14 17.14
N ALA A 270 7.67 8.02 17.67
CA ALA A 270 7.22 9.12 18.53
C ALA A 270 6.33 10.10 17.75
N GLN A 271 6.66 10.41 16.51
CA GLN A 271 5.84 11.23 15.63
C GLN A 271 4.48 10.56 15.33
N LEU A 272 4.47 9.26 15.01
CA LEU A 272 3.23 8.51 14.78
C LEU A 272 2.36 8.45 16.05
N ALA A 273 2.98 8.31 17.23
CA ALA A 273 2.27 8.34 18.51
C ALA A 273 1.63 9.72 18.75
N GLN A 274 2.33 10.81 18.43
CA GLN A 274 1.78 12.17 18.53
C GLN A 274 0.62 12.42 17.56
N LEU A 275 0.73 11.96 16.31
CA LEU A 275 -0.34 12.09 15.31
C LEU A 275 -1.60 11.32 15.72
N ASN A 276 -1.44 10.16 16.37
CA ASN A 276 -2.54 9.32 16.82
C ASN A 276 -3.04 9.67 18.23
N ALA A 277 -2.47 10.68 18.91
CA ALA A 277 -2.89 11.14 20.23
C ALA A 277 -4.19 11.96 20.16
N THR A 278 -5.26 11.31 19.69
CA THR A 278 -6.59 11.90 19.44
C THR A 278 -7.57 11.65 20.59
N GLN A 279 -7.05 11.32 21.79
CA GLN A 279 -7.87 11.03 22.95
C GLN A 279 -8.62 12.30 23.40
N VAL A 280 -9.94 12.24 23.34
CA VAL A 280 -10.85 13.26 23.87
C VAL A 280 -11.90 12.52 24.69
N GLU A 281 -12.00 12.86 25.98
CA GLU A 281 -13.06 12.32 26.82
C GLU A 281 -14.40 12.90 26.36
N ILE A 282 -15.29 12.01 25.93
CA ILE A 282 -16.67 12.32 25.56
C ILE A 282 -17.61 11.59 26.52
N PRO A 283 -18.72 12.21 26.97
CA PRO A 283 -19.65 11.56 27.87
C PRO A 283 -20.35 10.39 27.17
N GLU A 284 -20.65 9.33 27.93
CA GLU A 284 -21.54 8.28 27.43
C GLU A 284 -22.94 8.86 27.22
N THR A 285 -23.35 8.95 25.95
CA THR A 285 -24.64 9.54 25.56
C THR A 285 -25.16 8.88 24.28
N THR A 286 -26.30 9.36 23.79
CA THR A 286 -26.95 8.87 22.56
C THR A 286 -27.42 10.03 21.71
N LEU A 287 -27.63 9.79 20.41
CA LEU A 287 -28.20 10.80 19.52
C LEU A 287 -29.55 11.33 20.06
N SER A 288 -30.41 10.45 20.57
CA SER A 288 -31.69 10.85 21.18
C SER A 288 -31.51 11.74 22.41
N ALA A 289 -30.53 11.44 23.28
CA ALA A 289 -30.24 12.27 24.45
C ALA A 289 -29.72 13.67 24.04
N LEU A 290 -28.77 13.74 23.10
CA LEU A 290 -28.22 15.00 22.59
C LEU A 290 -29.31 15.88 21.93
N VAL A 291 -30.17 15.27 21.11
CA VAL A 291 -31.27 15.99 20.44
C VAL A 291 -32.31 16.47 21.45
N ALA A 292 -32.66 15.65 22.45
CA ALA A 292 -33.59 16.03 23.51
C ALA A 292 -33.03 17.19 24.36
N GLU A 293 -31.74 17.16 24.69
CA GLU A 293 -31.06 18.23 25.41
C GLU A 293 -31.09 19.56 24.62
N GLN A 294 -30.78 19.52 23.32
CA GLN A 294 -30.84 20.72 22.48
C GLN A 294 -32.27 21.26 22.36
N ALA A 295 -33.26 20.38 22.19
CA ALA A 295 -34.66 20.81 22.09
C ALA A 295 -35.18 21.46 23.38
N ALA A 296 -34.66 21.06 24.55
CA ALA A 296 -34.98 21.72 25.82
C ALA A 296 -34.36 23.13 25.93
N LYS A 297 -33.19 23.37 25.31
CA LYS A 297 -32.51 24.67 25.31
C LYS A 297 -33.21 25.70 24.41
N THR A 298 -33.65 25.30 23.23
CA THR A 298 -34.20 26.21 22.21
C THR A 298 -35.50 25.68 21.61
N PRO A 299 -36.57 25.51 22.41
CA PRO A 299 -37.77 24.79 21.99
C PRO A 299 -38.51 25.44 20.81
N ASP A 300 -38.53 26.77 20.75
CA ASP A 300 -39.33 27.50 19.75
C ASP A 300 -38.48 27.91 18.52
N ALA A 301 -37.20 27.54 18.48
CA ALA A 301 -36.33 27.79 17.33
C ALA A 301 -36.67 26.86 16.16
N PRO A 302 -36.53 27.29 14.89
CA PRO A 302 -36.76 26.45 13.72
C PRO A 302 -35.75 25.29 13.67
N ALA A 303 -36.24 24.06 13.46
CA ALA A 303 -35.43 22.84 13.51
C ALA A 303 -35.44 22.05 12.20
N LEU A 304 -36.62 21.85 11.59
CA LEU A 304 -36.77 20.99 10.42
C LEU A 304 -37.81 21.57 9.46
N ALA A 305 -37.46 21.68 8.18
CA ALA A 305 -38.34 22.24 7.17
C ALA A 305 -38.20 21.55 5.81
N ASP A 306 -39.27 21.57 5.03
CA ASP A 306 -39.25 21.32 3.59
C ASP A 306 -40.21 22.30 2.88
N ALA A 307 -40.60 22.01 1.63
CA ALA A 307 -41.50 22.86 0.87
C ALA A 307 -42.92 23.01 1.47
N ARG A 308 -43.32 22.13 2.39
CA ARG A 308 -44.69 22.04 2.93
C ARG A 308 -44.76 22.22 4.44
N TYR A 309 -43.70 21.89 5.16
CA TYR A 309 -43.68 21.89 6.62
C TYR A 309 -42.53 22.72 7.18
N LEU A 310 -42.76 23.30 8.36
CA LEU A 310 -41.76 23.91 9.22
C LEU A 310 -42.06 23.50 10.65
N PHE A 311 -41.11 22.87 11.31
CA PHE A 311 -41.19 22.46 12.71
C PHE A 311 -40.14 23.21 13.53
N SER A 312 -40.58 23.75 14.67
CA SER A 312 -39.69 24.10 15.78
C SER A 312 -39.09 22.84 16.44
N TYR A 313 -38.09 23.01 17.31
CA TYR A 313 -37.52 21.89 18.08
C TYR A 313 -38.57 21.16 18.93
N ARG A 314 -39.49 21.91 19.56
CA ARG A 314 -40.58 21.33 20.36
C ARG A 314 -41.49 20.48 19.48
N GLU A 315 -41.99 21.03 18.38
CA GLU A 315 -42.91 20.32 17.48
C GLU A 315 -42.22 19.12 16.83
N MET A 316 -40.94 19.24 16.45
CA MET A 316 -40.16 18.10 15.94
C MET A 316 -40.07 16.99 16.98
N ARG A 317 -39.77 17.31 18.25
CA ARG A 317 -39.71 16.31 19.33
C ARG A 317 -41.03 15.62 19.59
N GLU A 318 -42.14 16.36 19.55
CA GLU A 318 -43.48 15.79 19.67
C GLU A 318 -43.78 14.77 18.56
N GLN A 319 -43.42 15.10 17.32
CA GLN A 319 -43.58 14.18 16.18
C GLN A 319 -42.68 12.95 16.30
N VAL A 320 -41.42 13.13 16.73
CA VAL A 320 -40.47 12.04 16.96
C VAL A 320 -40.97 11.08 18.04
N VAL A 321 -41.43 11.60 19.19
CA VAL A 321 -41.93 10.78 20.30
C VAL A 321 -43.23 10.07 19.92
N ALA A 322 -44.15 10.75 19.22
CA ALA A 322 -45.38 10.15 18.75
C ALA A 322 -45.10 8.98 17.79
N LEU A 323 -44.21 9.18 16.81
CA LEU A 323 -43.83 8.12 15.88
C LEU A 323 -43.09 6.99 16.60
N ALA A 324 -42.19 7.29 17.54
CA ALA A 324 -41.46 6.27 18.30
C ALA A 324 -42.40 5.38 19.12
N ASN A 325 -43.45 5.94 19.73
CA ASN A 325 -44.47 5.17 20.43
C ASN A 325 -45.28 4.30 19.45
N LEU A 326 -45.65 4.83 18.28
CA LEU A 326 -46.31 4.05 17.22
C LEU A 326 -45.43 2.88 16.74
N LEU A 327 -44.11 3.08 16.59
CA LEU A 327 -43.18 2.00 16.24
C LEU A 327 -43.19 0.89 17.30
N ARG A 328 -43.22 1.26 18.59
CA ARG A 328 -43.29 0.31 19.71
C ARG A 328 -44.63 -0.43 19.77
N GLU A 329 -45.74 0.24 19.47
CA GLU A 329 -47.06 -0.40 19.32
C GLU A 329 -47.07 -1.44 18.18
N ARG A 330 -46.28 -1.22 17.14
CA ARG A 330 -46.05 -2.17 16.03
C ARG A 330 -44.98 -3.22 16.33
N GLY A 331 -44.46 -3.27 17.56
CA GLY A 331 -43.58 -4.33 18.04
C GLY A 331 -42.08 -4.06 17.96
N VAL A 332 -41.65 -2.84 17.55
CA VAL A 332 -40.24 -2.47 17.54
C VAL A 332 -39.71 -2.36 18.97
N LYS A 333 -38.59 -3.05 19.25
CA LYS A 333 -37.92 -3.05 20.54
C LYS A 333 -36.51 -2.45 20.45
N PRO A 334 -35.93 -2.01 21.57
CA PRO A 334 -34.53 -1.62 21.59
C PRO A 334 -33.63 -2.76 21.10
N GLY A 335 -32.68 -2.44 20.21
CA GLY A 335 -31.79 -3.41 19.56
C GLY A 335 -32.30 -3.96 18.22
N ASP A 336 -33.57 -3.74 17.87
CA ASP A 336 -34.10 -4.13 16.57
C ASP A 336 -33.56 -3.22 15.44
N SER A 337 -33.77 -3.63 14.19
CA SER A 337 -33.59 -2.77 13.03
C SER A 337 -34.94 -2.40 12.38
N VAL A 338 -35.02 -1.20 11.82
CA VAL A 338 -36.17 -0.69 11.08
C VAL A 338 -35.70 -0.24 9.70
N ALA A 339 -36.24 -0.88 8.65
CA ALA A 339 -35.95 -0.48 7.28
C ALA A 339 -36.72 0.79 6.91
N VAL A 340 -36.10 1.66 6.12
CA VAL A 340 -36.68 2.96 5.72
C VAL A 340 -36.56 3.13 4.21
N ALA A 341 -37.71 3.07 3.54
CA ALA A 341 -37.87 3.35 2.12
C ALA A 341 -38.81 4.56 1.97
N LEU A 342 -38.27 5.77 2.16
CA LEU A 342 -39.03 7.02 2.11
C LEU A 342 -38.42 8.00 1.10
N PRO A 343 -39.24 8.81 0.40
CA PRO A 343 -38.73 9.95 -0.35
C PRO A 343 -38.18 11.03 0.58
N ARG A 344 -37.29 11.88 0.05
CA ARG A 344 -36.72 13.00 0.81
C ARG A 344 -37.81 14.03 1.16
N SER A 345 -38.10 14.15 2.45
CA SER A 345 -39.03 15.11 3.04
C SER A 345 -38.73 15.23 4.54
N VAL A 346 -39.44 16.09 5.27
CA VAL A 346 -39.36 16.13 6.75
C VAL A 346 -39.63 14.76 7.40
N PHE A 347 -40.47 13.92 6.79
CA PHE A 347 -40.84 12.61 7.35
C PHE A 347 -39.69 11.61 7.35
N LEU A 348 -38.73 11.73 6.43
CA LEU A 348 -37.52 10.91 6.45
C LEU A 348 -36.72 11.19 7.72
N THR A 349 -36.43 12.47 8.02
CA THR A 349 -35.72 12.86 9.23
C THR A 349 -36.48 12.44 10.49
N LEU A 350 -37.81 12.70 10.54
CA LEU A 350 -38.63 12.30 11.68
C LEU A 350 -38.62 10.77 11.91
N ALA A 351 -38.64 9.97 10.84
CA ALA A 351 -38.53 8.52 10.92
C ALA A 351 -37.20 8.07 11.54
N LEU A 352 -36.07 8.62 11.08
CA LEU A 352 -34.76 8.24 11.63
C LEU A 352 -34.65 8.57 13.12
N HIS A 353 -35.05 9.79 13.51
CA HIS A 353 -35.03 10.20 14.91
C HIS A 353 -35.98 9.35 15.78
N ALA A 354 -37.16 8.97 15.27
CA ALA A 354 -38.10 8.12 15.99
C ALA A 354 -37.60 6.68 16.17
N ILE A 355 -36.91 6.13 15.17
CA ILE A 355 -36.28 4.81 15.25
C ILE A 355 -35.24 4.79 16.36
N VAL A 356 -34.37 5.80 16.41
CA VAL A 356 -33.35 5.93 17.48
C VAL A 356 -34.00 6.18 18.84
N GLU A 357 -35.06 6.99 18.90
CA GLU A 357 -35.83 7.23 20.14
C GLU A 357 -36.43 5.95 20.72
N ALA A 358 -36.84 5.02 19.86
CA ALA A 358 -37.30 3.68 20.24
C ALA A 358 -36.16 2.71 20.61
N GLY A 359 -34.90 3.13 20.47
CA GLY A 359 -33.70 2.34 20.73
C GLY A 359 -33.33 1.36 19.62
N ALA A 360 -33.88 1.52 18.42
CA ALA A 360 -33.63 0.67 17.26
C ALA A 360 -32.64 1.33 16.28
N ALA A 361 -32.10 0.53 15.36
CA ALA A 361 -31.21 0.97 14.30
C ALA A 361 -31.97 1.20 12.99
N TRP A 362 -31.69 2.28 12.25
CA TRP A 362 -32.30 2.46 10.94
C TRP A 362 -31.47 1.81 9.82
N LEU A 363 -32.16 1.22 8.85
CA LEU A 363 -31.60 0.66 7.62
C LEU A 363 -32.19 1.40 6.42
N PRO A 364 -31.45 2.34 5.80
CA PRO A 364 -31.96 3.06 4.64
C PRO A 364 -31.97 2.16 3.40
N LEU A 365 -33.07 2.20 2.67
CA LEU A 365 -33.25 1.50 1.39
C LEU A 365 -33.31 2.51 0.26
N ASP A 366 -32.42 2.38 -0.72
CA ASP A 366 -32.52 3.14 -1.97
C ASP A 366 -33.55 2.46 -2.88
N THR A 367 -34.68 3.13 -3.07
CA THR A 367 -35.77 2.64 -3.94
C THR A 367 -35.39 2.64 -5.42
N GLY A 368 -34.25 3.24 -5.81
CA GLY A 368 -33.66 3.04 -7.14
C GLY A 368 -33.06 1.65 -7.36
N TYR A 369 -32.86 0.85 -6.31
CA TYR A 369 -32.37 -0.52 -6.45
C TYR A 369 -33.44 -1.50 -6.97
N PRO A 370 -33.01 -2.55 -7.69
CA PRO A 370 -33.92 -3.61 -8.12
C PRO A 370 -34.47 -4.38 -6.90
N ASP A 371 -35.68 -4.94 -7.05
CA ASP A 371 -36.42 -5.59 -5.96
C ASP A 371 -35.63 -6.76 -5.34
N ASP A 372 -34.93 -7.55 -6.16
CA ASP A 372 -34.07 -8.65 -5.66
C ASP A 372 -32.99 -8.14 -4.69
N ARG A 373 -32.41 -6.96 -4.96
CA ARG A 373 -31.38 -6.39 -4.09
C ARG A 373 -31.98 -5.91 -2.77
N LEU A 374 -33.14 -5.27 -2.82
CA LEU A 374 -33.87 -4.83 -1.63
C LEU A 374 -34.29 -6.02 -0.78
N LYS A 375 -34.80 -7.08 -1.42
CA LYS A 375 -35.15 -8.35 -0.76
C LYS A 375 -33.96 -8.98 -0.06
N MET A 376 -32.80 -9.08 -0.73
CA MET A 376 -31.57 -9.59 -0.12
C MET A 376 -31.16 -8.80 1.13
N MET A 377 -31.21 -7.46 1.07
CA MET A 377 -30.89 -6.62 2.21
C MET A 377 -31.84 -6.85 3.39
N LEU A 378 -33.13 -6.98 3.11
CA LEU A 378 -34.17 -7.24 4.11
C LEU A 378 -34.08 -8.65 4.72
N GLU A 379 -33.78 -9.67 3.90
CA GLU A 379 -33.56 -11.05 4.35
C GLU A 379 -32.35 -11.16 5.29
N ASP A 380 -31.27 -10.42 5.01
CA ASP A 380 -30.04 -10.44 5.80
C ASP A 380 -30.20 -9.63 7.10
N ALA A 381 -30.79 -8.43 7.01
CA ALA A 381 -30.93 -7.53 8.17
C ALA A 381 -32.11 -7.87 9.10
N ARG A 382 -33.13 -8.58 8.58
CA ARG A 382 -34.34 -9.00 9.31
C ARG A 382 -34.96 -7.87 10.15
N PRO A 383 -35.31 -6.73 9.55
CA PRO A 383 -35.89 -5.63 10.30
C PRO A 383 -37.25 -6.00 10.86
N SER A 384 -37.53 -5.53 12.08
CA SER A 384 -38.82 -5.72 12.74
C SER A 384 -39.95 -4.97 12.03
N LEU A 385 -39.62 -3.89 11.32
CA LEU A 385 -40.56 -3.05 10.61
C LEU A 385 -39.93 -2.39 9.37
N LEU A 386 -40.73 -2.18 8.33
CA LEU A 386 -40.45 -1.29 7.19
C LEU A 386 -41.31 -0.02 7.28
N ILE A 387 -40.68 1.15 7.31
CA ILE A 387 -41.34 2.44 7.11
C ILE A 387 -41.26 2.80 5.63
N THR A 388 -42.41 3.04 5.00
CA THR A 388 -42.48 3.39 3.57
C THR A 388 -43.68 4.30 3.25
N THR A 389 -43.98 4.49 1.96
CA THR A 389 -45.17 5.19 1.46
C THR A 389 -46.11 4.20 0.78
N ASP A 390 -47.39 4.55 0.67
CA ASP A 390 -48.45 3.68 0.13
C ASP A 390 -48.17 3.22 -1.31
N ASP A 391 -47.60 4.11 -2.13
CA ASP A 391 -47.21 3.85 -3.52
C ASP A 391 -46.00 2.92 -3.68
N GLN A 392 -45.13 2.83 -2.67
CA GLN A 392 -43.95 1.96 -2.68
C GLN A 392 -44.22 0.60 -2.05
N LEU A 393 -45.21 0.50 -1.16
CA LEU A 393 -45.57 -0.73 -0.45
C LEU A 393 -45.79 -1.96 -1.35
N PRO A 394 -46.40 -1.86 -2.55
CA PRO A 394 -46.57 -3.01 -3.45
C PRO A 394 -45.27 -3.75 -3.78
N ARG A 395 -44.13 -3.05 -3.87
CA ARG A 395 -42.81 -3.65 -4.16
C ARG A 395 -42.31 -4.59 -3.08
N PHE A 396 -42.81 -4.45 -1.86
CA PHE A 396 -42.39 -5.25 -0.70
C PHE A 396 -43.40 -6.33 -0.32
N SER A 397 -44.49 -6.48 -1.08
CA SER A 397 -45.55 -7.47 -0.79
C SER A 397 -45.04 -8.92 -0.86
N ASP A 398 -43.98 -9.16 -1.65
CA ASP A 398 -43.35 -10.47 -1.81
C ASP A 398 -42.24 -10.78 -0.77
N VAL A 399 -42.02 -9.87 0.20
CA VAL A 399 -41.06 -10.07 1.29
C VAL A 399 -41.77 -10.74 2.47
N PRO A 400 -41.46 -12.01 2.80
CA PRO A 400 -42.17 -12.73 3.84
C PRO A 400 -41.85 -12.16 5.24
N ASN A 401 -42.85 -12.20 6.13
CA ASN A 401 -42.74 -11.82 7.55
C ASN A 401 -42.28 -10.36 7.81
N LEU A 402 -42.49 -9.45 6.85
CA LEU A 402 -42.16 -8.04 7.00
C LEU A 402 -43.40 -7.23 7.37
N THR A 403 -43.40 -6.62 8.57
CA THR A 403 -44.46 -5.68 8.96
C THR A 403 -44.17 -4.30 8.37
N SER A 404 -45.16 -3.65 7.79
CA SER A 404 -45.01 -2.33 7.16
C SER A 404 -45.80 -1.21 7.86
N LEU A 405 -45.28 0.01 7.81
CA LEU A 405 -45.92 1.24 8.27
C LEU A 405 -45.81 2.31 7.17
N CYS A 406 -46.95 2.83 6.71
CA CYS A 406 -46.97 4.00 5.83
C CYS A 406 -46.86 5.28 6.66
N TYR A 407 -45.89 6.14 6.37
CA TYR A 407 -45.67 7.40 7.08
C TYR A 407 -45.41 8.56 6.12
N ASN A 408 -46.39 9.47 5.99
CA ASN A 408 -46.33 10.62 5.08
C ASN A 408 -47.15 11.84 5.58
N ALA A 409 -47.53 11.85 6.86
CA ALA A 409 -48.29 12.93 7.49
C ALA A 409 -47.96 13.00 8.99
N PRO A 410 -48.08 14.18 9.64
CA PRO A 410 -47.86 14.31 11.07
C PRO A 410 -48.84 13.47 11.90
N LEU A 411 -48.40 13.03 13.08
CA LEU A 411 -49.21 12.35 14.08
C LEU A 411 -49.70 13.35 15.14
N THR A 412 -50.75 12.98 15.87
CA THR A 412 -51.26 13.80 16.99
C THR A 412 -50.22 13.85 18.12
N PRO A 413 -49.74 15.05 18.51
CA PRO A 413 -48.79 15.20 19.62
C PRO A 413 -49.34 14.65 20.95
N GLN A 414 -48.48 14.00 21.74
CA GLN A 414 -48.79 13.49 23.10
C GLN A 414 -47.74 13.95 24.13
N GLY A 415 -47.00 15.02 23.81
CA GLY A 415 -45.86 15.52 24.59
C GLY A 415 -44.50 15.23 23.95
N SER A 416 -43.45 15.83 24.50
CA SER A 416 -42.09 15.84 23.93
C SER A 416 -41.03 15.17 24.81
N ALA A 417 -41.44 14.50 25.90
CA ALA A 417 -40.53 13.86 26.85
C ALA A 417 -39.75 12.72 26.19
N PRO A 418 -38.42 12.61 26.40
CA PRO A 418 -37.64 11.54 25.81
C PRO A 418 -38.00 10.17 26.40
N LEU A 419 -37.98 9.14 25.55
CA LEU A 419 -38.29 7.76 25.98
C LEU A 419 -37.14 7.09 26.74
N GLN A 420 -35.91 7.59 26.57
CA GLN A 420 -34.69 7.08 27.22
C GLN A 420 -34.43 5.57 26.96
N LEU A 421 -34.76 5.10 25.75
CA LEU A 421 -34.60 3.69 25.36
C LEU A 421 -33.30 3.41 24.60
N SER A 422 -32.74 4.38 23.89
CA SER A 422 -31.44 4.23 23.24
C SER A 422 -30.35 4.11 24.30
N GLN A 423 -29.40 3.18 24.10
CA GLN A 423 -28.21 3.02 24.92
C GLN A 423 -26.95 3.22 24.05
N PRO A 424 -25.79 3.62 24.62
CA PRO A 424 -24.55 3.85 23.87
C PRO A 424 -24.05 2.61 23.09
N HIS A 425 -24.31 1.41 23.62
CA HIS A 425 -23.90 0.15 22.99
C HIS A 425 -24.86 -0.32 21.88
N HIS A 426 -25.98 0.35 21.64
CA HIS A 426 -26.88 -0.01 20.54
C HIS A 426 -26.26 0.30 19.18
N THR A 427 -26.68 -0.44 18.15
CA THR A 427 -26.44 -0.02 16.76
C THR A 427 -27.32 1.20 16.45
N ALA A 428 -26.73 2.24 15.90
CA ALA A 428 -27.45 3.43 15.44
C ALA A 428 -28.06 3.21 14.06
N TYR A 429 -27.26 2.67 13.15
CA TYR A 429 -27.67 2.45 11.77
C TYR A 429 -26.93 1.29 11.12
N ILE A 430 -27.53 0.79 10.04
CA ILE A 430 -26.97 -0.28 9.21
C ILE A 430 -26.93 0.22 7.76
N ILE A 431 -25.74 0.31 7.16
CA ILE A 431 -25.59 0.71 5.75
C ILE A 431 -24.98 -0.43 4.95
N PHE A 432 -25.65 -0.85 3.88
CA PHE A 432 -25.13 -1.87 2.98
C PHE A 432 -24.14 -1.28 1.98
N THR A 433 -23.01 -1.96 1.80
CA THR A 433 -21.98 -1.64 0.80
C THR A 433 -21.80 -2.79 -0.20
N SER A 434 -21.22 -2.51 -1.36
CA SER A 434 -20.88 -3.56 -2.33
C SER A 434 -19.88 -4.55 -1.73
N GLY A 435 -20.27 -5.82 -1.62
CA GLY A 435 -19.35 -6.89 -1.25
C GLY A 435 -18.55 -7.36 -2.46
N SER A 436 -17.25 -7.65 -2.27
CA SER A 436 -16.39 -8.27 -3.29
C SER A 436 -16.86 -9.66 -3.70
N THR A 437 -17.74 -10.30 -2.91
CA THR A 437 -18.33 -11.62 -3.13
C THR A 437 -19.66 -11.58 -3.91
N GLY A 438 -20.10 -10.39 -4.35
CA GLY A 438 -21.34 -10.21 -5.12
C GLY A 438 -22.61 -10.03 -4.28
N ARG A 439 -22.61 -10.38 -2.98
CA ARG A 439 -23.70 -10.07 -2.04
C ARG A 439 -23.34 -8.83 -1.22
N PRO A 440 -24.23 -7.83 -1.09
CA PRO A 440 -23.92 -6.63 -0.33
C PRO A 440 -23.81 -6.94 1.17
N LYS A 441 -22.96 -6.20 1.90
CA LYS A 441 -22.70 -6.41 3.33
C LYS A 441 -23.18 -5.22 4.15
N GLY A 442 -23.95 -5.49 5.21
CA GLY A 442 -24.44 -4.47 6.14
C GLY A 442 -23.35 -4.07 7.15
N VAL A 443 -22.95 -2.81 7.14
CA VAL A 443 -22.05 -2.22 8.14
C VAL A 443 -22.90 -1.67 9.28
N MET A 444 -22.74 -2.24 10.48
CA MET A 444 -23.40 -1.78 11.70
C MET A 444 -22.52 -0.74 12.38
N VAL A 445 -23.04 0.48 12.57
CA VAL A 445 -22.32 1.54 13.29
C VAL A 445 -22.98 1.74 14.65
N GLY A 446 -22.18 1.64 15.71
CA GLY A 446 -22.63 1.80 17.09
C GLY A 446 -22.99 3.25 17.42
N GLN A 447 -23.84 3.44 18.41
CA GLN A 447 -24.30 4.77 18.83
C GLN A 447 -23.15 5.65 19.32
N THR A 448 -22.24 5.11 20.13
CA THR A 448 -21.03 5.85 20.56
C THR A 448 -20.11 6.26 19.40
N ALA A 449 -20.12 5.55 18.26
CA ALA A 449 -19.22 5.87 17.14
C ALA A 449 -19.72 7.05 16.29
N ILE A 450 -21.02 7.38 16.35
CA ILE A 450 -21.63 8.49 15.62
C ILE A 450 -21.93 9.70 16.53
N VAL A 451 -21.93 9.49 17.85
CA VAL A 451 -21.87 10.54 18.88
C VAL A 451 -20.47 11.14 18.88
#